data_AF-A0A2V5XN01-F1
#
_entry.id   AF-A0A2V5XN01-F1
#
_cell.length_a   1.000
_cell.length_b   1.000
_cell.length_c   1.000
_cell.angle_alpha   90.00
_cell.angle_beta   90.00
_cell.angle_gamma   90.00
#
_symmetry.space_group_name_H-M   'P 1'
#
loop_
_entity.id
_entity.type
_entity.pdbx_description
1 polymer ?
#
loop_
_entity_poly.entity_id
_entity_poly.type
_entity_poly.pdbx_seq_one_letter_code
_entity_poly.pdbx_strand_id
1 'polypeptide(L)'
;MCHNLLKITGTKSGMLRGASEDRQSTCGFYCAVKPFIIFNPRAGSVINREKVLSQLTQLSPLALRITRKAGDAEKWARSAVRTKCDYIVVAGGDGTLNGVVNGLAADAKNVRIGIVPLGTGNDFARTLGLPFSIEHNIDILLFGRTLGRHFNVIGCCD
;
A
#
# COMPACT_ATOMS: atom_id res chain seq x y z
N MET A 1 29.81 14.81 -21.37
CA MET A 1 29.84 16.29 -21.28
C MET A 1 29.53 16.69 -19.84
N CYS A 2 30.22 17.73 -19.39
CA CYS A 2 30.44 18.19 -18.03
C CYS A 2 29.22 18.70 -17.22
N HIS A 3 29.52 18.91 -15.92
CA HIS A 3 28.93 19.83 -14.90
C HIS A 3 27.74 19.28 -14.10
N ASN A 4 27.55 19.54 -12.80
CA ASN A 4 28.24 20.30 -11.74
C ASN A 4 27.69 19.76 -10.39
N LEU A 5 28.54 19.39 -9.43
CA LEU A 5 28.83 20.15 -8.20
C LEU A 5 27.61 20.53 -7.32
N LEU A 6 27.41 19.79 -6.22
CA LEU A 6 27.16 20.40 -4.91
C LEU A 6 27.72 19.47 -3.81
N LYS A 7 28.80 19.89 -3.16
CA LYS A 7 29.34 19.36 -1.91
C LYS A 7 29.14 20.41 -0.82
N ILE A 8 28.53 20.04 0.31
CA ILE A 8 28.74 20.64 1.66
C ILE A 8 28.52 19.48 2.66
N THR A 9 29.56 18.73 3.05
CA THR A 9 30.26 18.75 4.37
C THR A 9 29.27 18.77 5.56
N GLY A 10 29.19 17.81 6.50
CA GLY A 10 30.16 16.88 7.07
C GLY A 10 30.32 17.18 8.58
N THR A 11 30.08 16.21 9.46
CA THR A 11 30.78 16.07 10.76
C THR A 11 30.74 14.61 11.21
N LYS A 12 31.93 14.14 11.58
CA LYS A 12 32.35 12.76 11.82
C LYS A 12 32.10 12.33 13.27
N SER A 13 31.86 11.04 13.52
CA SER A 13 32.75 10.21 14.37
C SER A 13 32.31 8.75 14.32
N GLY A 14 33.24 7.80 14.19
CA GLY A 14 32.95 6.35 14.27
C GLY A 14 33.54 5.53 13.13
N MET A 15 34.86 5.44 13.07
CA MET A 15 35.63 4.59 12.16
C MET A 15 35.66 3.15 12.68
N LEU A 16 35.16 2.16 11.91
CA LEU A 16 35.74 0.80 11.87
C LEU A 16 35.63 0.22 10.45
N ARG A 17 36.73 -0.45 10.08
CA ARG A 17 37.14 -0.84 8.74
C ARG A 17 36.46 -2.13 8.27
N GLY A 18 36.34 -2.27 6.95
CA GLY A 18 36.25 -3.58 6.28
C GLY A 18 34.87 -3.94 5.74
N ALA A 19 34.52 -3.38 4.58
CA ALA A 19 33.63 -4.03 3.61
C ALA A 19 33.97 -3.43 2.24
N SER A 20 34.83 -4.15 1.52
CA SER A 20 35.02 -4.02 0.08
C SER A 20 33.67 -4.12 -0.63
N GLU A 21 33.48 -3.23 -1.61
CA GLU A 21 32.66 -3.42 -2.81
C GLU A 21 31.44 -4.33 -2.67
N ASP A 22 30.29 -3.76 -2.29
CA ASP A 22 28.95 -4.20 -2.71
C ASP A 22 27.86 -3.30 -2.09
N ARG A 23 27.82 -2.03 -2.54
CA ARG A 23 26.72 -1.09 -2.21
C ARG A 23 25.78 -0.81 -3.37
N GLN A 24 25.95 -1.51 -4.50
CA GLN A 24 25.07 -1.42 -5.66
C GLN A 24 23.94 -2.49 -5.69
N SER A 25 23.95 -3.50 -4.81
CA SER A 25 23.09 -4.68 -4.99
C SER A 25 21.78 -4.68 -4.18
N THR A 26 21.54 -3.72 -3.28
CA THR A 26 20.29 -3.65 -2.49
C THR A 26 19.26 -2.66 -3.03
N CYS A 27 19.62 -1.83 -4.02
CA CYS A 27 18.69 -0.88 -4.65
C CYS A 27 18.02 -1.44 -5.92
N GLY A 28 18.37 -2.68 -6.33
CA GLY A 28 17.98 -3.26 -7.63
C GLY A 28 16.76 -4.20 -7.62
N PHE A 29 16.14 -4.51 -6.47
CA PHE A 29 15.09 -5.53 -6.38
C PHE A 29 13.68 -5.01 -6.05
N TYR A 30 13.55 -3.78 -5.55
CA TYR A 30 12.23 -3.15 -5.35
C TYR A 30 11.71 -2.57 -6.66
N CYS A 31 11.52 -3.43 -7.67
CA CYS A 31 10.53 -3.18 -8.71
C CYS A 31 9.21 -2.93 -7.98
N ALA A 32 8.74 -1.68 -7.95
CA ALA A 32 7.57 -1.25 -7.18
C ALA A 32 6.42 -2.26 -7.34
N VAL A 33 6.09 -2.97 -6.27
CA VAL A 33 5.04 -3.98 -6.27
C VAL A 33 3.73 -3.25 -6.54
N LYS A 34 3.20 -3.42 -7.76
CA LYS A 34 1.98 -2.73 -8.19
C LYS A 34 0.76 -3.33 -7.49
N PRO A 35 -0.01 -2.55 -6.72
CA PRO A 35 -1.15 -3.10 -5.99
C PRO A 35 -2.31 -3.44 -6.93
N PHE A 36 -3.11 -4.42 -6.53
CA PHE A 36 -4.48 -4.56 -7.00
C PHE A 36 -5.40 -3.75 -6.07
N ILE A 37 -6.04 -2.71 -6.59
CA ILE A 37 -6.90 -1.83 -5.79
C ILE A 37 -8.36 -2.27 -5.92
N ILE A 38 -9.02 -2.43 -4.78
CA ILE A 38 -10.47 -2.64 -4.68
C ILE A 38 -11.07 -1.39 -4.02
N PHE A 39 -11.84 -0.63 -4.78
CA PHE A 39 -12.43 0.64 -4.35
C PHE A 39 -13.95 0.53 -4.21
N ASN A 40 -14.46 0.92 -3.04
CA ASN A 40 -15.89 1.09 -2.78
C ASN A 40 -16.29 2.58 -2.86
N PRO A 41 -16.92 3.03 -3.96
CA PRO A 41 -17.32 4.42 -4.15
C PRO A 41 -18.57 4.83 -3.34
N ARG A 42 -19.17 3.89 -2.60
CA ARG A 42 -20.29 4.10 -1.68
C ARG A 42 -19.85 4.09 -0.21
N ALA A 43 -18.56 4.02 0.06
CA ALA A 43 -18.05 4.12 1.43
C ALA A 43 -18.32 5.53 1.98
N GLY A 44 -18.65 5.62 3.28
CA GLY A 44 -19.29 6.81 3.88
C GLY A 44 -18.49 8.11 3.85
N SER A 45 -17.16 8.03 3.74
CA SER A 45 -16.27 9.21 3.64
C SER A 45 -15.99 9.63 2.18
N VAL A 46 -16.56 8.93 1.18
CA VAL A 46 -16.38 9.26 -0.23
C VAL A 46 -17.37 10.35 -0.65
N ILE A 47 -16.91 11.59 -0.62
CA ILE A 47 -17.68 12.75 -1.08
C ILE A 47 -17.50 12.97 -2.59
N ASN A 48 -16.25 12.89 -3.07
CA ASN A 48 -15.91 13.07 -4.48
C ASN A 48 -15.19 11.82 -5.01
N ARG A 49 -15.91 11.04 -5.82
CA ARG A 49 -15.40 9.77 -6.37
C ARG A 49 -14.22 9.97 -7.32
N GLU A 50 -14.25 11.01 -8.15
CA GLU A 50 -13.20 11.29 -9.13
C GLU A 50 -11.91 11.70 -8.44
N LYS A 51 -12.00 12.51 -7.39
CA LYS A 51 -10.85 12.86 -6.55
C LYS A 51 -10.22 11.62 -5.91
N VAL A 52 -11.03 10.74 -5.32
CA VAL A 52 -10.51 9.52 -4.70
C VAL A 52 -9.88 8.59 -5.75
N LEU A 53 -10.50 8.46 -6.93
CA LEU A 53 -9.93 7.70 -8.04
C LEU A 53 -8.58 8.26 -8.47
N SER A 54 -8.46 9.58 -8.66
CA SER A 54 -7.20 10.20 -9.07
C SER A 54 -6.10 10.00 -8.02
N GLN A 55 -6.45 10.03 -6.74
CA GLN A 55 -5.54 9.72 -5.63
C GLN A 55 -5.10 8.25 -5.63
N LEU A 56 -6.04 7.31 -5.78
CA LEU A 56 -5.73 5.88 -5.83
C LEU A 56 -4.87 5.52 -7.05
N THR A 57 -5.02 6.22 -8.17
CA THR A 57 -4.19 5.98 -9.36
C THR A 57 -2.71 6.37 -9.18
N GLN A 58 -2.39 7.20 -8.18
CA GLN A 58 -1.00 7.55 -7.86
C GLN A 58 -0.18 6.32 -7.43
N LEU A 59 -0.84 5.29 -6.89
CA LEU A 59 -0.23 4.00 -6.53
C LEU A 59 0.18 3.16 -7.76
N SER A 60 -0.06 3.62 -8.98
CA SER A 60 0.25 2.92 -10.23
C SER A 60 -0.23 1.44 -10.21
N PRO A 61 -1.52 1.21 -9.93
CA PRO A 61 -2.02 -0.13 -9.66
C PRO A 61 -1.93 -1.05 -10.87
N LEU A 62 -1.72 -2.34 -10.62
CA LEU A 62 -1.82 -3.39 -11.63
C LEU A 62 -3.25 -3.45 -12.18
N ALA A 63 -4.23 -3.28 -11.30
CA ALA A 63 -5.63 -3.14 -11.65
C ALA A 63 -6.36 -2.33 -10.57
N LEU A 64 -7.35 -1.54 -10.99
CA LEU A 64 -8.32 -0.89 -10.11
C LEU A 64 -9.70 -1.45 -10.42
N ARG A 65 -10.38 -1.97 -9.39
CA ARG A 65 -11.74 -2.50 -9.50
C ARG A 65 -12.69 -1.76 -8.57
N ILE A 66 -13.79 -1.30 -9.13
CA ILE A 66 -14.82 -0.55 -8.43
C ILE A 66 -15.96 -1.50 -8.05
N THR A 67 -16.33 -1.54 -6.77
CA THR A 67 -17.47 -2.34 -6.31
C THR A 67 -18.79 -1.65 -6.65
N ARG A 68 -19.80 -2.43 -7.04
CA ARG A 68 -21.15 -1.98 -7.38
C ARG A 68 -22.21 -2.58 -6.46
N LYS A 69 -21.95 -3.76 -5.90
CA LYS A 69 -22.86 -4.48 -5.00
C LYS A 69 -22.09 -5.29 -3.95
N ALA A 70 -22.83 -5.79 -2.95
CA ALA A 70 -22.30 -6.74 -1.99
C ALA A 70 -21.70 -7.97 -2.68
N GLY A 71 -20.60 -8.50 -2.14
CA GLY A 71 -19.84 -9.61 -2.71
C GLY A 71 -18.83 -9.25 -3.81
N ASP A 72 -18.86 -8.03 -4.36
CA ASP A 72 -17.89 -7.62 -5.38
C ASP A 72 -16.45 -7.59 -4.84
N ALA A 73 -16.24 -7.09 -3.62
CA ALA A 73 -14.91 -7.04 -3.00
C ALA A 73 -14.29 -8.44 -2.89
N GLU A 74 -15.08 -9.41 -2.46
CA GLU A 74 -14.69 -10.82 -2.35
C GLU A 74 -14.38 -11.44 -3.71
N LYS A 75 -15.23 -11.18 -4.71
CA LYS A 75 -15.01 -11.60 -6.09
C LYS A 75 -13.71 -11.05 -6.66
N TRP A 76 -13.43 -9.77 -6.42
CA TRP A 76 -12.22 -9.12 -6.93
C TRP A 76 -10.97 -9.59 -6.20
N ALA A 77 -11.02 -9.80 -4.89
CA ALA A 77 -9.91 -10.37 -4.12
C ALA A 77 -9.54 -11.77 -4.63
N ARG A 78 -10.52 -12.66 -4.85
CA ARG A 78 -10.28 -13.96 -5.52
C ARG A 78 -9.62 -13.82 -6.89
N SER A 79 -10.00 -12.79 -7.65
CA SER A 79 -9.40 -12.54 -8.96
C SER A 79 -7.95 -12.09 -8.85
N ALA A 80 -7.63 -11.23 -7.87
CA ALA A 80 -6.28 -10.73 -7.63
C ALA A 80 -5.31 -11.88 -7.29
N VAL A 81 -5.76 -12.81 -6.44
CA VAL A 81 -4.99 -14.02 -6.09
C VAL A 81 -4.72 -14.90 -7.31
N ARG A 82 -5.74 -15.16 -8.15
CA ARG A 82 -5.55 -15.92 -9.39
C ARG A 82 -4.57 -15.27 -10.35
N THR A 83 -4.46 -13.94 -10.34
CA THR A 83 -3.48 -13.20 -11.12
C THR A 83 -2.09 -13.12 -10.47
N LYS A 84 -1.85 -13.87 -9.39
CA LYS A 84 -0.61 -13.86 -8.59
C LYS A 84 -0.22 -12.46 -8.11
N CYS A 85 -1.22 -11.66 -7.70
CA CYS A 85 -0.96 -10.37 -7.10
C CYS A 85 -0.81 -10.53 -5.59
N ASP A 86 0.39 -10.27 -5.09
CA ASP A 86 0.73 -10.44 -3.67
C ASP A 86 0.46 -9.18 -2.83
N TYR A 87 -0.15 -8.14 -3.42
CA TYR A 87 -0.48 -6.89 -2.74
C TYR A 87 -1.84 -6.33 -3.17
N ILE A 88 -2.79 -6.31 -2.25
CA ILE A 88 -4.12 -5.76 -2.46
C ILE A 88 -4.30 -4.52 -1.60
N VAL A 89 -4.79 -3.43 -2.19
CA VAL A 89 -5.19 -2.22 -1.45
C VAL A 89 -6.70 -2.13 -1.41
N VAL A 90 -7.25 -2.03 -0.20
CA VAL A 90 -8.68 -1.87 0.05
C VAL A 90 -8.98 -0.41 0.31
N ALA A 91 -9.69 0.23 -0.62
CA ALA A 91 -10.19 1.59 -0.46
C ALA A 91 -11.68 1.55 -0.14
N GLY A 92 -12.04 1.56 1.15
CA GLY A 92 -13.41 1.31 1.60
C GLY A 92 -13.54 1.35 3.12
N GLY A 93 -14.67 0.85 3.63
CA GLY A 93 -14.89 0.63 5.06
C GLY A 93 -14.70 -0.83 5.46
N ASP A 94 -15.04 -1.16 6.71
CA ASP A 94 -14.84 -2.49 7.30
C ASP A 94 -15.56 -3.60 6.52
N GLY A 95 -16.77 -3.34 6.01
CA GLY A 95 -17.50 -4.31 5.18
C GLY A 95 -16.79 -4.62 3.85
N THR A 96 -16.06 -3.66 3.27
CA THR A 96 -15.24 -3.88 2.06
C THR A 96 -14.01 -4.70 2.40
N LEU A 97 -13.34 -4.39 3.51
CA LEU A 97 -12.20 -5.15 4.02
C LEU A 97 -12.58 -6.61 4.32
N ASN A 98 -13.70 -6.83 5.01
CA ASN A 98 -14.21 -8.17 5.30
C ASN A 98 -14.46 -8.99 4.02
N GLY A 99 -15.03 -8.36 2.99
CA GLY A 99 -15.17 -8.98 1.68
C GLY A 99 -13.83 -9.39 1.07
N VAL A 100 -12.81 -8.53 1.15
CA VAL A 100 -11.47 -8.86 0.65
C VAL A 100 -10.87 -10.03 1.42
N VAL A 101 -10.91 -10.01 2.76
CA VAL A 101 -10.40 -11.09 3.61
C VAL A 101 -11.08 -12.42 3.30
N ASN A 102 -12.41 -12.43 3.14
CA ASN A 102 -13.16 -13.64 2.75
C ASN A 102 -12.77 -14.14 1.35
N GLY A 103 -12.40 -13.23 0.44
CA GLY A 103 -11.95 -13.58 -0.89
C GLY A 103 -10.53 -14.13 -0.94
N LEU A 104 -9.73 -13.87 0.09
CA LEU A 104 -8.36 -14.37 0.23
C LEU A 104 -8.30 -15.77 0.84
N ALA A 105 -9.22 -16.11 1.76
CA ALA A 105 -9.38 -17.44 2.36
C ALA A 105 -8.06 -18.25 2.52
N ALA A 106 -7.84 -19.26 1.67
CA ALA A 106 -6.68 -20.18 1.74
C ALA A 106 -5.32 -19.50 1.46
N ASP A 107 -5.30 -18.37 0.76
CA ASP A 107 -4.09 -17.65 0.33
C ASP A 107 -3.78 -16.44 1.22
N ALA A 108 -4.55 -16.23 2.29
CA ALA A 108 -4.43 -15.05 3.16
C ALA A 108 -3.03 -14.83 3.76
N LYS A 109 -2.21 -15.88 3.87
CA LYS A 109 -0.82 -15.79 4.37
C LYS A 109 0.17 -15.22 3.35
N ASN A 110 -0.17 -15.27 2.06
CA ASN A 110 0.74 -14.90 0.96
C ASN A 110 0.44 -13.52 0.40
N VAL A 111 -0.74 -12.96 0.70
CA VAL A 111 -1.17 -11.66 0.18
C VAL A 111 -1.04 -10.57 1.24
N ARG A 112 -0.37 -9.48 0.86
CA ARG A 112 -0.26 -8.27 1.64
C ARG A 112 -1.51 -7.40 1.45
N ILE A 113 -2.00 -6.80 2.53
CA ILE A 113 -3.20 -5.95 2.50
C ILE A 113 -2.82 -4.53 2.93
N GLY A 114 -3.03 -3.56 2.04
CA GLY A 114 -3.04 -2.13 2.33
C GLY A 114 -4.47 -1.62 2.48
N ILE A 115 -4.65 -0.55 3.27
CA ILE A 115 -5.98 -0.02 3.58
C ILE A 115 -5.97 1.49 3.38
N VAL A 116 -6.98 1.99 2.66
CA VAL A 116 -7.37 3.40 2.62
C VAL A 116 -8.75 3.48 3.28
N PRO A 117 -8.84 3.97 4.53
CA PRO A 117 -10.08 3.98 5.30
C PRO A 117 -11.04 5.03 4.76
N LEU A 118 -12.10 4.57 4.09
CA LEU A 118 -13.14 5.42 3.49
C LEU A 118 -14.53 5.18 4.10
N GLY A 119 -14.65 4.33 5.13
CA GLY A 119 -15.88 4.15 5.89
C GLY A 119 -16.18 5.31 6.84
N THR A 120 -17.36 5.27 7.47
CA THR A 120 -17.76 6.23 8.54
C THR A 120 -17.23 5.77 9.90
N GLY A 121 -17.31 4.46 10.17
CA GLY A 121 -16.76 3.81 11.35
C GLY A 121 -15.24 3.70 11.26
N ASN A 122 -14.71 2.92 10.31
CA ASN A 122 -13.25 2.67 10.19
C ASN A 122 -12.65 2.13 11.50
N ASP A 123 -13.38 1.26 12.20
CA ASP A 123 -12.95 0.74 13.50
C ASP A 123 -11.66 -0.07 13.37
N PHE A 124 -11.48 -0.73 12.23
CA PHE A 124 -10.24 -1.42 11.91
C PHE A 124 -9.06 -0.45 11.77
N ALA A 125 -9.26 0.67 11.07
CA ALA A 125 -8.22 1.69 10.88
C ALA A 125 -7.84 2.37 12.20
N ARG A 126 -8.82 2.65 13.08
CA ARG A 126 -8.58 3.16 14.44
C ARG A 126 -7.71 2.22 15.25
N THR A 127 -8.05 0.93 15.24
CA THR A 127 -7.32 -0.10 15.97
C THR A 127 -5.87 -0.19 15.51
N LEU A 128 -5.61 0.00 14.21
CA LEU A 128 -4.27 0.00 13.63
C LEU A 128 -3.54 1.35 13.69
N GLY A 129 -4.18 2.41 14.19
CA GLY A 129 -3.60 3.76 14.21
C GLY A 129 -3.38 4.35 12.82
N LEU A 130 -4.15 3.93 11.81
CA LEU A 130 -4.04 4.49 10.46
C LEU A 130 -4.61 5.92 10.42
N PRO A 131 -4.00 6.82 9.63
CA PRO A 131 -4.56 8.15 9.43
C PRO A 131 -5.92 8.07 8.72
N PHE A 132 -6.75 9.11 8.87
CA PHE A 132 -8.01 9.22 8.14
C PHE A 132 -7.89 10.02 6.83
N SER A 133 -6.77 10.74 6.63
CA SER A 133 -6.49 11.41 5.36
C SER A 133 -6.12 10.38 4.31
N ILE A 134 -6.81 10.44 3.17
CA ILE A 134 -6.53 9.58 2.02
C ILE A 134 -5.10 9.82 1.56
N GLU A 135 -4.72 11.10 1.44
CA GLU A 135 -3.38 11.54 1.02
C GLU A 135 -2.29 10.88 1.88
N HIS A 136 -2.41 10.95 3.21
CA HIS A 136 -1.45 10.34 4.11
C HIS A 136 -1.43 8.81 4.01
N ASN A 137 -2.59 8.16 3.82
CA ASN A 137 -2.59 6.71 3.57
C ASN A 137 -1.92 6.36 2.24
N ILE A 138 -2.11 7.15 1.18
CA ILE A 138 -1.43 6.93 -0.10
C ILE A 138 0.09 7.05 0.09
N ASP A 139 0.57 8.05 0.83
CA ASP A 139 1.99 8.17 1.16
C ASP A 139 2.50 6.94 1.92
N ILE A 140 1.78 6.51 2.96
CA ILE A 140 2.11 5.28 3.70
C ILE A 140 2.10 4.04 2.82
N LEU A 141 1.27 3.98 1.77
CA LEU A 141 1.24 2.84 0.86
C LEU A 141 2.34 2.90 -0.22
N LEU A 142 2.86 4.09 -0.52
CA LEU A 142 3.97 4.32 -1.45
C LEU A 142 5.34 4.07 -0.83
N PHE A 143 5.58 4.57 0.40
CA PHE A 143 6.89 4.52 1.05
C PHE A 143 7.21 3.22 1.78
N GLY A 144 6.28 2.28 1.76
CA GLY A 144 5.45 2.15 2.95
C GLY A 144 5.99 1.68 4.30
N ARG A 145 5.12 1.89 5.26
CA ARG A 145 5.44 1.71 6.68
C ARG A 145 4.54 0.63 7.22
N THR A 146 5.14 -0.42 7.77
CA THR A 146 4.40 -1.54 8.37
C THR A 146 3.98 -1.18 9.79
N LEU A 147 2.67 -1.16 10.06
CA LEU A 147 2.11 -1.08 11.40
C LEU A 147 1.66 -2.50 11.83
N GLY A 148 2.55 -3.26 12.47
CA GLY A 148 2.24 -4.54 13.13
C GLY A 148 2.51 -5.82 12.33
N ARG A 149 2.69 -6.95 13.06
CA ARG A 149 3.25 -8.23 12.56
C ARG A 149 2.33 -9.07 11.66
N HIS A 150 1.08 -8.64 11.39
CA HIS A 150 0.10 -9.43 10.62
C HIS A 150 -0.53 -8.69 9.43
N PHE A 151 -0.23 -7.40 9.23
CA PHE A 151 -0.66 -6.61 8.08
C PHE A 151 0.58 -6.01 7.42
N ASN A 152 1.07 -6.68 6.38
CA ASN A 152 2.27 -6.27 5.66
C ASN A 152 1.98 -5.08 4.74
N VAL A 153 1.96 -3.86 5.28
CA VAL A 153 2.06 -2.63 4.46
C VAL A 153 3.54 -2.41 4.16
N ILE A 154 3.94 -2.69 2.92
CA ILE A 154 5.34 -2.72 2.47
C ILE A 154 5.96 -1.34 2.61
N GLY A 155 7.14 -1.26 3.22
CA GLY A 155 8.16 -0.40 2.65
C GLY A 155 9.45 -0.27 3.41
N CYS A 156 10.23 0.66 2.88
CA CYS A 156 11.67 0.75 3.02
C CYS A 156 12.07 1.25 4.40
N CYS A 157 13.02 0.53 4.98
CA CYS A 157 13.69 0.89 6.22
C CYS A 157 14.34 2.27 6.14
N ASP A 158 14.20 3.04 7.21
CA ASP A 158 15.34 3.65 7.91
C ASP A 158 15.32 3.16 9.36
#